data_AF-A0A6B3I271-F1
#
_entry.id   AF-A0A6B3I271-F1
#
_cell.length_a   1.000
_cell.length_b   1.000
_cell.length_c   1.000
_cell.angle_alpha   90.00
_cell.angle_beta   90.00
_cell.angle_gamma   90.00
#
_symmetry.space_group_name_H-M   'P 1'
#
loop_
_entity.id
_entity.type
_entity.pdbx_description
1 polymer ?
#
loop_
_entity_poly.entity_id
_entity_poly.type
_entity_poly.pdbx_seq_one_letter_code
_entity_poly.pdbx_strand_id
1 'polypeptide(L)'
;HRRASVVAAALVVLLAVVCVAYLCAGESFVAPGEVVKVILGQPSSAELVVGTLRLPRMVVGLLVGLAFGIAGALIQTVARNPLASPDIIGISQGASALTVGAMTFGITSYTFLPYLSVVGGIAAAALVYVFAWRGGLHATRFVLIGIGFA
;
A
#
# COMPACT_ATOMS: atom_id res chain seq x y z
N HIS A 1 -1.37 2.94 -28.89
CA HIS A 1 -1.53 1.77 -27.99
C HIS A 1 -0.32 0.83 -27.95
N ARG A 2 0.30 0.44 -29.06
CA ARG A 2 1.46 -0.48 -29.09
C ARG A 2 2.60 -0.14 -28.11
N ARG A 3 3.01 1.13 -28.01
CA ARG A 3 4.05 1.58 -27.07
C ARG A 3 3.65 1.38 -25.60
N ALA A 4 2.41 1.73 -25.24
CA ALA A 4 1.90 1.56 -23.87
C ALA A 4 1.82 0.08 -23.48
N SER A 5 1.36 -0.79 -24.39
CA SER A 5 1.29 -2.24 -24.14
C SER A 5 2.69 -2.86 -23.96
N VAL A 6 3.68 -2.41 -24.74
CA VAL A 6 5.08 -2.85 -24.59
C VAL A 6 5.65 -2.42 -23.23
N VAL A 7 5.41 -1.17 -22.82
CA VAL A 7 5.85 -0.67 -21.52
C VAL A 7 5.18 -1.43 -20.38
N ALA A 8 3.86 -1.68 -20.46
CA ALA A 8 3.14 -2.44 -19.46
C ALA A 8 3.68 -3.87 -19.34
N ALA A 9 3.91 -4.56 -20.46
CA ALA A 9 4.50 -5.90 -20.45
C ALA A 9 5.91 -5.89 -19.84
N ALA A 10 6.75 -4.92 -20.19
CA ALA A 10 8.08 -4.78 -19.62
C ALA A 10 8.05 -4.55 -18.10
N LEU A 11 7.13 -3.71 -17.61
CA LEU A 11 6.95 -3.47 -16.17
C LEU A 11 6.45 -4.71 -15.42
N VAL A 12 5.55 -5.49 -16.02
CA VAL A 12 5.09 -6.76 -15.44
C VAL A 12 6.23 -7.78 -15.34
N VAL A 13 7.06 -7.88 -16.39
CA VAL A 13 8.24 -8.76 -16.37
C VAL A 13 9.24 -8.29 -15.31
N LEU A 14 9.52 -6.99 -15.24
CA LEU A 14 10.41 -6.42 -14.23
C LEU A 14 9.88 -6.69 -12.81
N LEU A 15 8.57 -6.51 -12.59
CA LEU A 15 7.93 -6.81 -11.31
C LEU A 15 8.10 -8.28 -10.92
N ALA A 16 7.88 -9.20 -11.87
CA ALA A 16 8.08 -10.64 -11.63
C ALA A 16 9.53 -10.97 -11.24
N VAL A 17 10.52 -10.36 -11.92
CA VAL A 17 11.94 -10.52 -11.59
C VAL A 17 12.23 -10.00 -10.18
N VAL A 18 11.70 -8.83 -9.82
CA VAL A 18 11.89 -8.25 -8.48
C VAL A 18 11.24 -9.11 -7.39
N CYS A 19 10.05 -9.68 -7.64
CA CYS A 19 9.41 -10.62 -6.71
C CYS A 19 10.27 -11.86 -6.46
N VAL A 20 10.81 -12.48 -7.51
CA VAL A 20 11.70 -13.64 -7.36
C VAL A 20 12.98 -13.24 -6.62
N ALA A 21 13.58 -12.09 -6.97
CA ALA A 21 14.76 -11.58 -6.29
C ALA A 21 14.50 -11.32 -4.80
N TYR A 22 13.36 -10.75 -4.44
CA TYR A 22 12.95 -10.52 -3.05
C TYR A 22 12.81 -11.82 -2.26
N LEU A 23 12.27 -12.88 -2.88
CA LEU A 23 12.14 -14.18 -2.23
C LEU A 23 13.50 -14.87 -2.05
N CYS A 24 14.46 -14.64 -2.95
CA CYS A 24 15.82 -15.17 -2.85
C CYS A 24 16.68 -14.41 -1.82
N ALA A 25 16.52 -13.08 -1.76
CA ALA A 25 17.31 -12.18 -0.93
C ALA A 25 16.79 -12.12 0.52
N GLY A 26 17.70 -12.32 1.48
CA GLY A 26 17.42 -12.17 2.91
C GLY A 26 18.63 -12.60 3.74
N GLU A 27 18.45 -12.77 5.05
CA GLU A 27 19.52 -13.17 5.98
C GLU A 27 20.20 -14.48 5.58
N SER A 28 19.43 -15.44 5.07
CA SER A 28 19.90 -16.60 4.35
C SER A 28 19.55 -16.48 2.87
N PHE A 29 20.56 -16.66 2.01
CA PHE A 29 20.37 -16.72 0.57
C PHE A 29 19.71 -18.04 0.20
N VAL A 30 18.56 -17.97 -0.48
CA VAL A 30 17.83 -19.15 -0.94
C VAL A 30 17.97 -19.24 -2.45
N ALA A 31 18.37 -20.42 -2.95
CA ALA A 31 18.50 -20.64 -4.38
C ALA A 31 17.15 -20.44 -5.10
N PRO A 32 17.12 -19.83 -6.30
CA PRO A 32 15.87 -19.60 -7.03
C PRO A 32 15.07 -20.87 -7.29
N GLY A 33 15.74 -22.01 -7.49
CA GLY A 33 15.09 -23.30 -7.67
C GLY A 33 14.30 -23.76 -6.43
N GLU A 34 14.77 -23.47 -5.22
CA GLU A 34 14.05 -23.77 -3.98
C GLU A 34 12.86 -22.83 -3.78
N VAL A 35 12.99 -21.55 -4.16
CA VAL A 35 11.88 -20.60 -4.15
C VAL A 35 10.74 -21.08 -5.04
N VAL A 36 11.04 -21.54 -6.26
CA VAL A 36 10.03 -22.05 -7.20
C VAL A 36 9.36 -23.31 -6.62
N LYS A 37 10.11 -24.22 -6.00
CA LYS A 37 9.54 -25.39 -5.32
C LYS A 37 8.55 -25.01 -4.22
N VAL A 38 8.92 -24.05 -3.36
CA VAL A 38 8.04 -23.56 -2.29
C VAL A 38 6.77 -22.94 -2.85
N ILE A 39 6.87 -22.13 -3.92
CA ILE A 39 5.70 -21.54 -4.59
C ILE A 39 4.79 -22.62 -5.18
N LEU A 40 5.37 -23.70 -5.72
CA LEU A 40 4.64 -24.84 -6.27
C LEU A 40 4.13 -25.82 -5.21
N GLY A 41 4.35 -25.56 -3.92
CA GLY A 41 3.92 -26.43 -2.81
C GLY A 41 4.72 -27.73 -2.69
N GLN A 42 5.94 -27.77 -3.22
CA GLN A 42 6.84 -28.91 -3.06
C GLN A 42 7.64 -28.80 -1.76
N PRO A 43 7.94 -29.93 -1.08
CA PRO A 43 8.70 -29.91 0.16
C PRO A 43 10.09 -29.33 -0.07
N SER A 44 10.44 -28.32 0.73
CA SER A 44 11.72 -27.61 0.67
C SER A 44 12.16 -27.19 2.06
N SER A 45 13.46 -27.25 2.33
CA SER A 45 14.03 -26.72 3.58
C SER A 45 13.83 -25.20 3.73
N ALA A 46 13.46 -24.50 2.65
CA ALA A 46 13.18 -23.08 2.64
C ALA A 46 11.69 -22.72 2.86
N GLU A 47 10.81 -23.71 3.06
CA GLU A 47 9.35 -23.49 3.16
C GLU A 47 8.95 -22.55 4.29
N LEU A 48 9.55 -22.66 5.48
CA LEU A 48 9.28 -21.74 6.58
C LEU A 48 9.70 -20.30 6.23
N VAL A 49 10.93 -20.11 5.76
CA VAL A 49 11.45 -18.76 5.49
C VAL A 49 10.73 -18.12 4.31
N VAL A 50 10.64 -18.83 3.18
CA VAL A 50 10.05 -18.31 1.94
C VAL A 50 8.53 -18.30 2.04
N GLY A 51 7.92 -19.41 2.45
CA GLY A 51 6.48 -19.61 2.45
C GLY A 51 5.75 -18.89 3.59
N THR A 52 6.25 -18.92 4.83
CA THR A 52 5.52 -18.34 5.97
C THR A 52 5.96 -16.92 6.34
N LEU A 53 7.20 -16.52 6.04
CA LEU A 53 7.70 -15.18 6.40
C LEU A 53 7.76 -14.23 5.21
N ARG A 54 8.39 -14.63 4.10
CA ARG A 54 8.66 -13.73 2.96
C ARG A 54 7.45 -13.59 2.03
N LEU A 55 6.79 -14.69 1.66
CA LEU A 55 5.69 -14.70 0.71
C LEU A 55 4.49 -13.87 1.18
N PRO A 56 3.98 -14.00 2.43
CA PRO A 56 2.86 -13.19 2.89
C PRO A 56 3.19 -11.69 2.88
N ARG A 57 4.42 -11.34 3.29
CA ARG A 57 4.91 -9.96 3.26
C ARG A 57 5.04 -9.41 1.84
N MET A 58 5.50 -10.21 0.89
CA MET A 58 5.56 -9.86 -0.52
C MET A 58 4.15 -9.59 -1.08
N VAL A 59 3.19 -10.48 -0.78
CA VAL A 59 1.79 -10.33 -1.21
C VAL A 59 1.19 -9.04 -0.66
N VAL A 60 1.38 -8.75 0.62
CA VAL A 60 0.92 -7.48 1.21
C VAL A 60 1.58 -6.28 0.51
N GLY A 61 2.88 -6.32 0.25
CA GLY A 61 3.57 -5.26 -0.48
C GLY A 61 3.02 -5.03 -1.90
N LEU A 62 2.72 -6.10 -2.62
CA LEU A 62 2.10 -6.03 -3.95
C LEU A 62 0.70 -5.43 -3.91
N LEU A 63 -0.13 -5.85 -2.95
CA LEU A 63 -1.48 -5.33 -2.77
C LEU A 63 -1.47 -3.86 -2.37
N VAL A 64 -0.59 -3.46 -1.46
CA VAL A 64 -0.41 -2.06 -1.04
C VAL A 64 0.09 -1.20 -2.20
N GLY A 65 1.07 -1.67 -2.97
CA GLY A 65 1.58 -0.97 -4.16
C GLY A 65 0.49 -0.78 -5.24
N LEU A 66 -0.32 -1.81 -5.47
CA LEU A 66 -1.47 -1.74 -6.39
C LEU A 66 -2.50 -0.73 -5.89
N ALA A 67 -2.86 -0.76 -4.60
CA ALA A 67 -3.81 0.17 -4.01
C ALA A 67 -3.34 1.62 -4.13
N PHE A 68 -2.06 1.91 -3.84
CA PHE A 68 -1.48 3.24 -4.01
C PHE A 68 -1.40 3.68 -5.48
N GLY A 69 -1.06 2.75 -6.39
CA GLY A 69 -1.06 3.04 -7.82
C GLY A 69 -2.43 3.46 -8.34
N ILE A 70 -3.49 2.74 -7.95
CA ILE A 70 -4.88 3.08 -8.30
C ILE A 70 -5.30 4.39 -7.65
N ALA A 71 -5.06 4.56 -6.34
CA ALA A 71 -5.43 5.77 -5.61
C ALA A 71 -4.77 7.03 -6.21
N GLY A 72 -3.47 6.94 -6.55
CA GLY A 72 -2.73 8.00 -7.23
C GLY A 72 -3.33 8.35 -8.59
N ALA A 73 -3.59 7.34 -9.43
CA ALA A 73 -4.19 7.56 -10.75
C ALA A 73 -5.59 8.22 -10.65
N LEU A 74 -6.42 7.79 -9.70
CA LEU A 74 -7.75 8.36 -9.46
C LEU A 74 -7.65 9.83 -9.03
N ILE A 75 -6.81 10.14 -8.05
CA ILE A 75 -6.65 11.51 -7.53
C ILE A 75 -6.07 12.42 -8.60
N GLN A 76 -5.03 12.00 -9.33
CA GLN A 76 -4.45 12.78 -10.43
C GLN A 76 -5.48 13.10 -11.51
N THR A 77 -6.37 12.13 -11.82
CA THR A 77 -7.45 12.31 -12.81
C THR A 77 -8.53 13.28 -12.32
N VAL A 78 -9.00 13.13 -11.08
CA VAL A 78 -10.04 13.99 -10.48
C VAL A 78 -9.52 15.41 -10.25
N ALA A 79 -8.30 15.54 -9.70
CA ALA A 79 -7.67 16.83 -9.46
C ALA A 79 -7.20 17.51 -10.75
N ARG A 80 -7.12 16.76 -11.87
CA ARG A 80 -6.46 17.19 -13.11
C ARG A 80 -5.08 17.80 -12.84
N ASN A 81 -4.37 17.20 -11.89
CA ASN A 81 -3.07 17.67 -11.43
C ASN A 81 -2.12 16.46 -11.26
N PRO A 82 -1.09 16.32 -12.11
CA PRO A 82 -0.17 15.19 -12.04
C PRO A 82 0.71 15.20 -10.77
N LEU A 83 0.75 16.32 -10.03
CA LEU A 83 1.46 16.43 -8.75
C LEU A 83 0.60 16.00 -7.55
N ALA A 84 -0.68 15.69 -7.75
CA ALA A 84 -1.54 15.26 -6.67
C ALA A 84 -1.21 13.81 -6.28
N SER A 85 -1.03 13.57 -4.98
CA SER A 85 -0.76 12.24 -4.43
C SER A 85 -1.69 11.92 -3.24
N PRO A 86 -2.02 10.64 -3.01
CA PRO A 86 -2.94 10.21 -1.95
C PRO A 86 -2.48 10.55 -0.54
N ASP A 87 -1.17 10.61 -0.28
CA ASP A 87 -0.65 10.97 1.04
C ASP A 87 -0.97 12.42 1.45
N ILE A 88 -1.22 13.31 0.50
CA ILE A 88 -1.48 14.74 0.77
C ILE A 88 -2.85 14.97 1.44
N ILE A 89 -3.75 13.98 1.44
CA ILE A 89 -5.13 14.13 1.94
C ILE A 89 -5.21 13.88 3.46
N GLY A 90 -4.11 13.53 4.14
CA GLY A 90 -4.09 13.33 5.60
C GLY A 90 -4.65 11.98 6.08
N ILE A 91 -5.05 11.10 5.15
CA ILE A 91 -5.58 9.75 5.45
C ILE A 91 -4.53 8.89 6.17
N SER A 92 -3.29 8.90 5.66
CA SER A 92 -2.17 8.17 6.24
C SER A 92 -1.85 8.66 7.66
N GLN A 93 -1.98 9.98 7.91
CA GLN A 93 -1.78 10.57 9.22
C GLN A 93 -2.91 10.21 10.19
N GLY A 94 -4.17 10.25 9.75
CA GLY A 94 -5.32 9.81 10.55
C GLY A 94 -5.24 8.34 10.96
N ALA A 95 -4.84 7.46 10.03
CA ALA A 95 -4.61 6.05 10.31
C ALA A 95 -3.49 5.84 11.35
N SER A 96 -2.38 6.56 11.18
CA SER A 96 -1.23 6.51 12.09
C SER A 96 -1.58 7.06 13.47
N ALA A 97 -2.27 8.19 13.55
CA ALA A 97 -2.69 8.83 14.79
C ALA A 97 -3.56 7.91 15.64
N LEU A 98 -4.55 7.23 15.03
CA LEU A 98 -5.40 6.31 15.79
C LEU A 98 -4.64 5.06 16.24
N THR A 99 -3.69 4.59 15.43
CA THR A 99 -2.87 3.41 15.75
C THR A 99 -1.90 3.71 16.88
N VAL A 100 -1.17 4.82 16.81
CA VAL A 100 -0.24 5.27 17.85
C VAL A 100 -0.99 5.64 19.13
N GLY A 101 -2.16 6.27 19.00
CA GLY A 101 -3.06 6.53 20.13
C GLY A 101 -3.45 5.23 20.83
N ALA A 102 -3.93 4.24 20.08
CA ALA A 102 -4.29 2.93 20.63
C ALA A 102 -3.12 2.24 21.34
N MET A 103 -1.93 2.26 20.75
CA MET A 103 -0.72 1.74 21.38
C MET A 103 -0.40 2.47 22.69
N THR A 104 -0.53 3.79 22.71
CA THR A 104 -0.29 4.63 23.90
C THR A 104 -1.27 4.28 25.04
N PHE A 105 -2.52 3.96 24.71
CA PHE A 105 -3.52 3.51 25.69
C PHE A 105 -3.46 2.00 26.01
N GLY A 106 -2.40 1.30 25.59
CA GLY A 106 -2.14 -0.09 25.97
C GLY A 106 -2.80 -1.14 25.06
N ILE A 107 -3.41 -0.74 23.95
CA ILE A 107 -3.90 -1.67 22.93
C ILE A 107 -2.71 -2.06 22.05
N THR A 108 -2.21 -3.27 22.21
CA THR A 108 -1.02 -3.80 21.47
C THR A 108 -1.32 -5.07 20.68
N SER A 109 -2.61 -5.44 20.55
CA SER A 109 -3.03 -6.63 19.80
C SER A 109 -2.78 -6.48 18.30
N TYR A 110 -1.85 -7.27 17.76
CA TYR A 110 -1.50 -7.29 16.33
C TYR A 110 -2.68 -7.55 15.40
N THR A 111 -3.72 -8.23 15.88
CA THR A 111 -4.94 -8.48 15.10
C THR A 111 -5.84 -7.27 15.03
N PHE A 112 -5.87 -6.45 16.09
CA PHE A 112 -6.84 -5.35 16.23
C PHE A 112 -6.31 -4.03 15.69
N LEU A 113 -5.00 -3.81 15.78
CA LEU A 113 -4.32 -2.60 15.33
C LEU A 113 -4.62 -2.21 13.87
N PRO A 114 -4.55 -3.14 12.89
CA PRO A 114 -4.84 -2.80 11.49
C PRO A 114 -6.26 -2.28 11.27
N TYR A 115 -7.25 -2.83 11.99
CA TYR A 115 -8.64 -2.36 11.91
C TYR A 115 -8.77 -0.94 12.47
N LEU A 116 -8.06 -0.63 13.56
CA LEU A 116 -8.00 0.75 14.06
C LEU A 116 -7.33 1.68 13.05
N SER A 117 -6.23 1.28 12.42
CA SER A 117 -5.59 2.09 11.37
C SER A 117 -6.59 2.44 10.26
N VAL A 118 -7.39 1.46 9.81
CA VAL A 118 -8.42 1.66 8.80
C VAL A 118 -9.50 2.64 9.28
N VAL A 119 -10.00 2.48 10.51
CA VAL A 119 -10.99 3.39 11.10
C VAL A 119 -10.45 4.82 11.19
N GLY A 120 -9.18 4.99 11.60
CA GLY A 120 -8.53 6.30 11.70
C GLY A 120 -8.39 6.98 10.34
N GLY A 121 -8.00 6.21 9.31
CA GLY A 121 -7.93 6.71 7.94
C GLY A 121 -9.29 7.11 7.37
N ILE A 122 -10.33 6.28 7.58
CA ILE A 122 -11.70 6.59 7.15
C ILE A 122 -12.23 7.83 7.87
N ALA A 123 -12.00 7.94 9.18
CA ALA A 123 -12.42 9.11 9.96
C ALA A 123 -11.74 10.38 9.45
N ALA A 124 -10.44 10.36 9.18
CA ALA A 124 -9.73 11.51 8.60
C ALA A 124 -10.26 11.87 7.21
N ALA A 125 -10.48 10.88 6.33
CA ALA A 125 -11.07 11.12 5.02
C ALA A 125 -12.47 11.75 5.11
N ALA A 126 -13.31 11.26 6.03
CA ALA A 126 -14.64 11.80 6.28
C ALA A 126 -14.60 13.24 6.81
N LEU A 127 -13.68 13.54 7.73
CA LEU A 127 -13.50 14.90 8.23
C LEU A 127 -13.09 15.85 7.10
N VAL A 128 -12.04 15.52 6.34
CA VAL A 128 -11.59 16.32 5.20
C VAL A 128 -12.73 16.55 4.22
N TYR A 129 -13.54 15.53 3.95
CA TYR A 129 -14.71 15.64 3.09
C TYR A 129 -15.76 16.62 3.61
N VAL A 130 -16.15 16.51 4.89
CA VAL A 130 -17.13 17.40 5.52
C VAL A 130 -16.64 18.85 5.51
N PHE A 131 -15.36 19.10 5.80
CA PHE A 131 -14.79 20.45 5.78
C PHE A 131 -14.63 21.00 4.36
N ALA A 132 -14.35 20.15 3.38
CA ALA A 132 -14.25 20.55 1.97
C ALA A 132 -15.62 20.82 1.33
N TRP A 133 -16.71 20.26 1.88
CA TRP A 133 -18.05 20.43 1.36
C TRP A 133 -18.63 21.81 1.71
N ARG A 134 -18.50 22.78 0.80
CA ARG A 134 -19.25 24.05 0.82
C ARG A 134 -19.83 24.37 -0.56
N GLY A 135 -20.97 23.75 -0.87
CA GLY A 135 -21.73 24.01 -2.11
C GLY A 135 -21.14 23.39 -3.38
N GLY A 136 -20.14 22.51 -3.25
CA GLY A 136 -19.49 21.80 -4.37
C GLY A 136 -18.10 21.30 -3.99
N LEU A 137 -17.64 20.21 -4.62
CA LEU A 137 -16.29 19.67 -4.46
C LEU A 137 -15.33 20.43 -5.39
N HIS A 138 -14.58 21.38 -4.84
CA HIS A 138 -13.46 22.00 -5.53
C HIS A 138 -12.16 21.28 -5.16
N ALA A 139 -11.52 20.62 -6.14
CA ALA A 139 -10.31 19.83 -5.94
C ALA A 139 -9.21 20.59 -5.16
N THR A 140 -9.01 21.88 -5.46
CA THR A 140 -8.01 22.71 -4.76
C THR A 140 -8.31 22.88 -3.28
N ARG A 141 -9.59 23.05 -2.89
CA ARG A 141 -9.99 23.19 -1.48
C ARG A 141 -9.83 21.88 -0.74
N PHE A 142 -10.22 20.77 -1.39
CA PHE A 142 -10.07 19.43 -0.83
C PHE A 142 -8.60 19.12 -0.51
N VAL A 143 -7.68 19.46 -1.42
CA VAL A 143 -6.23 19.30 -1.20
C VAL A 143 -5.73 20.20 -0.07
N LEU A 144 -6.09 21.49 -0.04
CA LEU A 144 -5.64 22.42 1.00
C LEU A 144 -6.12 22.03 2.41
N ILE A 145 -7.36 21.55 2.53
CA ILE A 145 -7.91 21.08 3.81
C ILE A 145 -7.23 19.77 4.23
N GLY A 146 -6.97 18.86 3.28
CA GLY A 146 -6.18 17.65 3.54
C GLY A 146 -4.80 17.96 4.10
N ILE A 147 -4.08 18.93 3.51
CA ILE A 147 -2.77 19.39 4.02
C ILE A 147 -2.89 19.99 5.42
N GLY A 148 -3.93 20.76 5.70
CA GLY A 148 -4.13 21.35 7.04
C GLY A 148 -4.51 20.34 8.12
N PHE A 149 -5.03 19.17 7.73
CA PHE A 149 -5.37 18.07 8.64
C PHE A 149 -4.23 17.10 8.91
N ALA A 150 -3.28 17.02 7.97
CA ALA A 150 -2.09 16.16 8.05
C ALA A 150 -1.06 16.72 9.04
#